data_AF-A0A7Y5KUQ4-F1
#
_entry.id   AF-A0A7Y5KUQ4-F1
#
_cell.length_a   1.000
_cell.length_b   1.000
_cell.length_c   1.000
_cell.angle_alpha   90.00
_cell.angle_beta   90.00
_cell.angle_gamma   90.00
#
_symmetry.space_group_name_H-M   'P 1'
#
loop_
_entity.id
_entity.type
_entity.pdbx_description
1 polymer ?
#
loop_
_entity_poly.entity_id
_entity_poly.type
_entity_poly.pdbx_seq_one_letter_code
_entity_poly.pdbx_strand_id
1 'polypeptide(L)'
;MKNGVCPKCESSEIYVVDELKIPNYEYSNSVVPLTLTAHYGETGETGFLGSAKMERVGINLRALVCGDCAFTEVYVDNLDRLKKFAAQRQGGVRRYKPEADE
;
A
#
# COMPACT_ATOMS: atom_id res chain seq x y z
N MET A 1 -1.06 -6.11 -14.07
CA MET A 1 -1.60 -6.88 -15.19
C MET A 1 -2.14 -5.87 -16.16
N LYS A 2 -1.52 -5.76 -17.34
CA LYS A 2 -1.88 -4.73 -18.31
C LYS A 2 -3.03 -5.26 -19.15
N ASN A 3 -4.06 -4.45 -19.38
CA ASN A 3 -5.23 -4.80 -20.19
C ASN A 3 -5.98 -6.07 -19.72
N GLY A 4 -5.97 -6.37 -18.41
CA GLY A 4 -6.67 -7.52 -17.85
C GLY A 4 -6.01 -8.88 -18.10
N VAL A 5 -4.75 -8.92 -18.54
CA VAL A 5 -4.00 -10.17 -18.76
C VAL A 5 -2.74 -10.28 -17.91
N CYS A 6 -2.40 -11.51 -17.53
CA CYS A 6 -1.18 -11.85 -16.81
C CYS A 6 0.04 -11.70 -17.71
N PRO A 7 1.07 -10.91 -17.33
CA PRO A 7 2.27 -10.73 -18.18
C PRO A 7 3.18 -11.96 -18.19
N LYS A 8 2.96 -12.96 -17.32
CA LYS A 8 3.79 -14.16 -17.21
C LYS A 8 3.26 -15.33 -18.05
N CYS A 9 1.93 -15.49 -18.13
CA CYS A 9 1.29 -16.65 -18.76
C CYS A 9 0.12 -16.29 -19.68
N GLU A 10 -0.13 -15.00 -19.90
CA GLU A 10 -1.18 -14.47 -20.79
C GLU A 10 -2.63 -14.79 -20.39
N SER A 11 -2.85 -15.47 -19.26
CA SER A 11 -4.17 -15.71 -18.69
C SER A 11 -4.97 -14.43 -18.47
N SER A 12 -6.28 -14.51 -18.72
CA SER A 12 -7.28 -13.48 -18.40
C SER A 12 -7.99 -13.73 -17.07
N GLU A 13 -7.72 -14.83 -16.38
CA GLU A 13 -8.27 -15.10 -15.05
C GLU A 13 -7.52 -14.30 -14.00
N ILE A 14 -8.07 -13.15 -13.62
CA ILE A 14 -7.44 -12.20 -12.69
C ILE A 14 -8.33 -11.96 -11.48
N TYR A 15 -7.78 -12.23 -10.29
CA TYR A 15 -8.38 -11.89 -9.01
C TYR A 15 -7.88 -10.54 -8.52
N VAL A 16 -8.79 -9.72 -7.99
CA VAL A 16 -8.48 -8.43 -7.36
C VAL A 16 -8.57 -8.58 -5.86
N VAL A 17 -7.51 -8.16 -5.16
CA VAL A 17 -7.49 -8.03 -3.69
C VAL A 17 -7.44 -6.55 -3.37
N ASP A 18 -8.61 -5.95 -3.11
CA ASP A 18 -8.76 -4.50 -2.91
C ASP A 18 -7.94 -3.97 -1.72
N GLU A 19 -7.83 -4.76 -0.66
CA GLU A 19 -7.05 -4.45 0.52
C GLU A 19 -6.30 -5.70 1.00
N LEU A 20 -4.97 -5.63 1.00
CA LEU A 20 -4.15 -6.69 1.58
C LEU A 20 -4.24 -6.62 3.10
N LYS A 21 -4.49 -7.76 3.74
CA LYS A 21 -4.60 -7.86 5.19
C LYS A 21 -3.63 -8.90 5.73
N ILE A 22 -3.12 -8.66 6.93
CA ILE A 22 -2.33 -9.63 7.71
C ILE A 22 -3.03 -9.94 9.03
N PRO A 23 -2.77 -11.11 9.63
CA PRO A 23 -3.18 -11.39 11.00
C PRO A 23 -2.68 -10.29 11.94
N ASN A 24 -3.55 -9.86 12.84
CA ASN A 24 -3.17 -8.92 13.88
C ASN A 24 -2.52 -9.68 15.04
N TYR A 25 -1.19 -9.58 15.17
CA TYR A 25 -0.45 -10.32 16.20
C TYR A 25 -0.81 -9.90 17.63
N GLU A 26 -1.42 -8.72 17.83
CA GLU A 26 -1.86 -8.25 19.15
C GLU A 26 -3.24 -8.80 19.53
N TYR A 27 -4.02 -9.30 18.57
CA TYR A 27 -5.40 -9.73 18.79
C TYR A 27 -5.71 -10.99 17.99
N SER A 28 -5.92 -12.10 18.70
CA SER A 28 -6.01 -13.47 18.17
C SER A 28 -7.07 -13.70 17.09
N ASN A 29 -8.06 -12.81 16.98
CA ASN A 29 -9.22 -12.95 16.09
C ASN A 29 -9.44 -11.70 15.21
N SER A 30 -8.37 -10.98 14.86
CA SER A 30 -8.52 -9.83 13.96
C SER A 30 -7.43 -9.80 12.88
N VAL A 31 -7.73 -9.05 11.82
CA VAL A 31 -6.82 -8.76 10.72
C VAL A 31 -6.65 -7.26 10.60
N VAL A 32 -5.47 -6.82 10.19
CA VAL A 32 -5.14 -5.41 9.96
C VAL A 32 -4.65 -5.21 8.53
N PRO A 33 -4.84 -4.02 7.93
CA PRO A 33 -4.29 -3.72 6.61
C PRO A 33 -2.76 -3.88 6.58
N LEU A 34 -2.26 -4.51 5.53
CA LEU A 34 -0.84 -4.55 5.21
C LEU A 34 -0.47 -3.25 4.51
N THR A 35 0.43 -2.48 5.13
CA THR A 35 0.86 -1.18 4.62
C THR A 35 2.29 -1.24 4.12
N LEU A 36 2.58 -0.60 2.97
CA LEU A 36 3.95 -0.53 2.41
C LEU A 36 4.95 0.12 3.39
N THR A 37 4.46 1.13 4.09
CA THR A 37 5.16 1.86 5.14
C THR A 37 4.12 2.61 5.98
N ALA A 38 4.55 3.12 7.13
CA ALA A 38 3.71 3.93 7.99
C ALA A 38 4.49 5.06 8.66
N HIS A 39 3.75 6.09 9.06
CA HIS A 39 4.22 7.19 9.88
C HIS A 39 3.19 7.46 10.98
N TYR A 40 3.65 7.83 12.18
CA TYR A 40 2.77 8.27 13.25
C TYR A 40 2.58 9.79 13.15
N GLY A 41 1.37 10.23 12.83
CA GLY A 41 1.11 11.63 12.54
C GLY A 41 -0.37 11.96 12.49
N GLU A 42 -0.68 13.20 12.15
CA GLU A 42 -2.06 13.66 12.00
C GLU A 42 -2.75 12.94 10.85
N THR A 43 -3.97 12.50 11.11
CA THR A 43 -4.82 11.76 10.16
C THR A 43 -5.53 12.66 9.15
N GLY A 44 -5.60 13.97 9.44
CA GLY A 44 -6.49 14.91 8.76
C GLY A 44 -7.92 14.93 9.33
N GLU A 45 -8.23 14.07 10.31
CA GLU A 45 -9.48 14.08 11.06
C GLU A 45 -9.34 14.92 12.34
N THR A 46 -10.43 15.56 12.74
CA THR A 46 -10.55 16.22 14.05
C THR A 46 -11.28 15.30 15.01
N GLY A 47 -10.71 15.12 16.21
CA GLY A 47 -11.34 14.39 17.30
C GLY A 47 -12.55 15.14 17.84
N PHE A 48 -13.33 14.47 18.69
CA PHE A 48 -14.56 15.01 19.29
C PHE A 48 -14.37 16.36 20.01
N LEU A 49 -13.17 16.60 20.57
CA LEU A 49 -12.81 17.84 21.26
C LEU A 49 -12.11 18.88 20.36
N GLY A 50 -12.11 18.68 19.04
CA GLY A 50 -11.49 19.58 18.06
C GLY A 50 -9.97 19.47 17.91
N SER A 51 -9.31 18.59 18.68
CA SER A 51 -7.88 18.29 18.51
C SER A 51 -7.66 17.43 17.26
N ALA A 52 -6.55 17.65 16.53
CA ALA A 52 -6.15 16.77 15.44
C ALA A 52 -5.97 15.34 15.95
N LYS A 53 -6.55 14.37 15.25
CA LYS A 53 -6.42 12.95 15.59
C LYS A 53 -5.07 12.44 15.10
N MET A 54 -4.30 11.84 16.01
CA MET A 54 -2.99 11.24 15.76
C MET A 54 -3.14 9.73 15.64
N GLU A 55 -2.63 9.13 14.57
CA GLU A 55 -2.62 7.67 14.43
C GLU A 55 -1.45 7.20 13.55
N ARG A 56 -1.26 5.89 13.48
CA ARG A 56 -0.34 5.29 12.52
C ARG A 56 -0.98 5.33 11.12
N VAL A 57 -0.57 6.30 10.32
CA VAL A 57 -1.03 6.46 8.94
C VAL A 57 -0.15 5.60 8.02
N GLY A 58 -0.77 4.61 7.38
CA GLY A 58 -0.12 3.73 6.41
C GLY A 58 -0.45 4.07 4.96
N ILE A 59 0.31 3.48 4.02
CA ILE A 59 -0.03 3.43 2.59
C ILE A 59 -0.55 2.02 2.31
N ASN A 60 -1.84 1.89 1.98
CA ASN A 60 -2.42 0.57 1.77
C ASN A 60 -1.98 0.00 0.43
N LEU A 61 -2.11 -1.32 0.35
CA LEU A 61 -1.74 -2.09 -0.81
C LEU A 61 -2.98 -2.77 -1.40
N ARG A 62 -3.04 -2.76 -2.73
CA ARG A 62 -3.94 -3.58 -3.54
C ARG A 62 -3.11 -4.58 -4.33
N ALA A 63 -3.61 -5.79 -4.56
CA ALA A 63 -2.96 -6.75 -5.44
C ALA A 63 -3.86 -7.22 -6.57
N LEU A 64 -3.23 -7.56 -7.69
CA LEU A 64 -3.82 -8.36 -8.75
C LEU A 64 -3.09 -9.70 -8.77
N VAL A 65 -3.85 -10.80 -8.72
CA VAL A 65 -3.32 -12.17 -8.65
C VAL A 65 -3.85 -12.97 -9.84
N CYS A 66 -2.95 -13.56 -10.61
CA CYS A 66 -3.30 -14.43 -11.73
C CYS A 66 -3.84 -15.76 -11.19
N GLY A 67 -5.02 -16.18 -11.66
CA GLY A 67 -5.63 -17.44 -11.29
C GLY A 67 -4.82 -18.66 -11.70
N ASP A 68 -4.15 -18.60 -12.86
CA ASP A 68 -3.47 -19.76 -13.44
C ASP A 68 -2.06 -19.99 -12.91
N CYS A 69 -1.28 -18.91 -12.72
CA CYS A 69 0.15 -19.02 -12.38
C CYS A 69 0.56 -18.30 -11.10
N ALA A 70 -0.41 -17.74 -10.36
CA ALA A 70 -0.21 -16.99 -9.11
C ALA A 70 0.73 -15.78 -9.22
N PHE A 71 1.08 -15.33 -10.43
CA PHE A 71 1.83 -14.09 -10.61
C PHE A 71 1.06 -12.93 -9.97
N THR A 72 1.74 -12.18 -9.12
CA THR A 72 1.14 -11.16 -8.27
C THR A 72 1.78 -9.81 -8.54
N GLU A 73 0.96 -8.81 -8.86
CA GLU A 73 1.38 -7.41 -8.91
C GLU A 73 0.75 -6.64 -7.76
N VAL A 74 1.56 -5.84 -7.07
CA VAL A 74 1.13 -5.04 -5.92
C VAL A 74 1.19 -3.56 -6.27
N TYR A 75 0.13 -2.84 -5.89
CA TYR A 75 -0.06 -1.42 -6.16
C TYR A 75 -0.30 -0.67 -4.85
N VAL A 76 0.14 0.58 -4.79
CA VAL A 76 -0.29 1.52 -3.75
C VAL A 76 -1.65 2.09 -4.12
N ASP A 77 -2.54 2.20 -3.14
CA ASP A 77 -3.89 2.75 -3.34
C ASP A 77 -3.89 4.29 -3.47
N ASN A 78 -2.93 4.96 -2.83
CA ASN A 78 -2.86 6.41 -2.76
C ASN A 78 -1.44 6.92 -3.08
N LEU A 79 -1.21 7.20 -4.35
CA LEU A 79 0.07 7.72 -4.84
C LEU A 79 0.43 9.09 -4.23
N ASP A 80 -0.57 9.94 -3.96
CA ASP A 80 -0.31 11.27 -3.40
C ASP A 80 0.15 11.19 -1.94
N ARG A 81 -0.36 10.23 -1.17
CA ARG A 81 0.17 9.91 0.16
C ARG A 81 1.61 9.45 0.10
N LEU A 82 1.96 8.57 -0.85
CA LEU A 82 3.35 8.14 -1.05
C LEU A 82 4.27 9.31 -1.38
N LYS A 83 3.84 10.22 -2.27
CA LYS A 83 4.59 11.44 -2.61
C LYS A 83 4.77 12.35 -1.40
N LYS A 84 3.74 12.53 -0.56
CA LYS A 84 3.82 13.31 0.68
C LYS A 84 4.85 12.71 1.65
N PHE A 85 4.83 11.40 1.86
CA PHE A 85 5.82 10.71 2.70
C PHE A 85 7.23 10.93 2.18
N ALA A 86 7.45 10.82 0.86
CA ALA A 86 8.74 11.09 0.25
C ALA A 86 9.21 12.54 0.44
N ALA A 87 8.31 13.51 0.25
CA ALA A 87 8.63 14.95 0.40
C ALA A 87 8.96 15.32 1.85
N GLN A 88 8.27 14.71 2.82
CA GLN A 88 8.44 14.96 4.24
C GLN A 88 9.48 14.04 4.91
N ARG A 89 10.14 13.15 4.14
CA ARG A 89 11.09 12.14 4.63
C ARG A 89 10.52 11.24 5.73
N GLN A 90 9.24 10.88 5.61
CA GLN A 90 8.51 10.03 6.55
C GLN A 90 8.48 8.58 6.07
N GLY A 91 8.32 7.64 7.00
CA GLY A 91 8.14 6.22 6.69
C GLY A 91 9.27 5.61 5.86
N GLY A 92 10.48 6.17 5.90
CA GLY A 92 11.62 5.69 5.09
C GLY A 92 11.41 5.83 3.57
N VAL A 93 10.41 6.59 3.11
CA VAL A 93 10.17 6.78 1.67
C VAL A 93 11.14 7.80 1.11
N ARG A 94 11.83 7.44 0.02
CA ARG A 94 12.71 8.33 -0.72
C ARG A 94 12.48 8.19 -2.22
N ARG A 95 12.63 9.28 -2.97
CA ARG A 95 12.63 9.22 -4.43
C ARG A 95 13.93 8.59 -4.89
N TYR A 96 13.84 7.47 -5.60
CA TYR A 96 14.98 6.93 -6.34
C TYR A 96 15.22 7.78 -7.59
N LYS A 97 16.46 8.22 -7.79
CA LYS A 97 16.96 8.69 -9.06
C LYS A 97 18.06 7.70 -9.44
N PRO A 98 17.92 6.95 -10.55
CA PRO A 98 19.04 6.14 -11.02
C PRO A 98 20.21 7.08 -11.27
N GLU A 99 21.40 6.65 -10.85
CA GLU A 99 22.64 7.29 -11.29
C GLU A 99 22.69 7.13 -12.82
N ALA A 100 23.08 8.20 -13.53
CA ALA A 100 23.34 8.05 -14.95
C ALA A 100 24.55 7.14 -15.06
N ASP A 101 24.41 6.00 -15.74
CA ASP A 101 25.54 5.16 -16.09
C ASP A 101 26.51 6.03 -16.93
N GLU A 102 27.66 6.42 -16.33
CA GLU A 102 28.78 7.09 -17.03
C GLU A 102 29.58 6.09 -17.88
#